data_AF-A0A2T2WHW6-F1
#
_entry.id   AF-A0A2T2WHW6-F1
#
_cell.length_a   1.000
_cell.length_b   1.000
_cell.length_c   1.000
_cell.angle_alpha   90.00
_cell.angle_beta   90.00
_cell.angle_gamma   90.00
#
_symmetry.space_group_name_H-M   'P 1'
#
loop_
_entity.id
_entity.type
_entity.pdbx_description
1 polymer ?
#
loop_
_entity_poly.entity_id
_entity_poly.type
_entity_poly.pdbx_seq_one_letter_code
_entity_poly.pdbx_strand_id
1 'polypeptide(L)'
;MAYRPAVALLNRIRHEAPDTGTPVRTAAEVVEREGRTLQTTMNQWATDVLTSAGFTPQGQPDAASVPTEAHTAIRLLPQTTIDQAAMRYNQDKAEAFRIDEAAVAACYEDPAHTVNVSIDDVGVKKQKAAGRRPATPPKAGREYVHNTIAHVESPRGRFLLNGLGTEAVLRLL
;
A
#
# COMPACT_ATOMS: atom_id res chain seq x y z
N MET A 1 13.15 -11.06 2.14
CA MET A 1 14.28 -10.54 1.33
C MET A 1 15.46 -11.51 1.36
N ALA A 2 16.30 -11.54 0.33
CA ALA A 2 17.58 -12.25 0.38
C ALA A 2 18.63 -11.34 1.03
N TYR A 3 18.86 -11.50 2.34
CA TYR A 3 19.83 -10.69 3.09
C TYR A 3 21.29 -10.88 2.64
N ARG A 4 21.63 -12.04 2.07
CA ARG A 4 23.00 -12.38 1.63
C ARG A 4 23.54 -11.43 0.54
N PRO A 5 22.85 -11.23 -0.62
CA PRO A 5 23.28 -10.26 -1.62
C PRO A 5 23.45 -8.84 -1.07
N ALA A 6 22.51 -8.38 -0.24
CA ALA A 6 22.55 -7.03 0.32
C ALA A 6 23.76 -6.82 1.24
N VAL A 7 24.06 -7.79 2.10
CA VAL A 7 25.20 -7.74 3.02
C VAL A 7 26.53 -7.87 2.28
N ALA A 8 26.60 -8.72 1.25
CA ALA A 8 27.79 -8.81 0.40
C ALA A 8 28.10 -7.46 -0.30
N LEU A 9 27.07 -6.77 -0.79
CA LEU A 9 27.21 -5.43 -1.36
C LEU A 9 27.64 -4.41 -0.30
N LEU A 10 27.00 -4.42 0.87
CA LEU A 10 27.32 -3.51 1.98
C LEU A 10 28.78 -3.62 2.42
N ASN A 11 29.25 -4.85 2.67
CA ASN A 11 30.62 -5.10 3.10
C ASN A 11 31.62 -4.74 1.99
N ARG A 12 31.27 -4.99 0.72
CA ARG A 12 32.07 -4.58 -0.43
C ARG A 12 32.23 -3.05 -0.52
N ILE A 13 31.16 -2.29 -0.34
CA ILE A 13 31.20 -0.81 -0.35
C ILE A 13 32.06 -0.28 0.81
N ARG A 14 32.01 -0.96 1.96
CA ARG A 14 32.79 -0.60 3.16
C ARG A 14 34.23 -1.10 3.13
N HIS A 15 34.65 -1.79 2.07
CA HIS A 15 35.96 -2.45 1.96
C HIS A 15 36.27 -3.42 3.13
N GLU A 16 35.23 -4.04 3.70
CA GLU A 16 35.37 -4.99 4.80
C GLU A 16 35.59 -6.41 4.25
N ALA A 17 36.57 -7.11 4.83
CA ALA A 17 36.84 -8.50 4.49
C ALA A 17 35.65 -9.41 4.88
N PRO A 18 35.49 -10.58 4.24
CA PRO A 18 34.38 -11.50 4.54
C PRO A 18 34.29 -11.90 6.03
N ASP A 19 35.42 -11.88 6.73
CA ASP A 19 35.59 -12.39 8.09
C ASP A 19 35.44 -11.28 9.16
N THR A 20 35.59 -10.01 8.74
CA THR A 20 35.52 -8.83 9.62
C THR A 20 34.31 -7.94 9.33
N GLY A 21 33.61 -8.18 8.22
CA GLY A 21 32.46 -7.41 7.80
C GLY A 21 31.19 -7.72 8.58
N THR A 22 30.13 -6.97 8.29
CA THR A 22 28.84 -7.16 8.98
C THR A 22 28.28 -8.56 8.69
N PRO A 23 28.00 -9.39 9.72
CA PRO A 23 27.42 -10.71 9.51
C PRO A 23 25.99 -10.60 8.98
N VAL A 24 25.61 -11.55 8.10
CA VAL A 24 24.26 -11.59 7.51
C VAL A 24 23.17 -11.65 8.59
N ARG A 25 23.45 -12.38 9.69
CA ARG A 25 22.52 -12.50 10.81
C ARG A 25 22.27 -11.15 11.50
N THR A 26 23.32 -10.39 11.76
CA THR A 26 23.23 -9.06 12.39
C THR A 26 22.44 -8.11 11.52
N ALA A 27 22.72 -8.07 10.21
CA ALA A 27 21.97 -7.23 9.28
C ALA A 27 20.48 -7.60 9.24
N ALA A 28 20.16 -8.90 9.21
CA ALA A 28 18.78 -9.36 9.29
C ALA A 28 18.11 -8.95 10.61
N GLU A 29 18.76 -9.17 11.76
CA GLU A 29 18.22 -8.79 13.07
C GLU A 29 17.95 -7.29 13.19
N VAL A 30 18.85 -6.45 12.67
CA VAL A 30 18.66 -5.00 12.64
C VAL A 30 17.48 -4.63 11.76
N VAL A 31 17.43 -5.10 10.50
CA VAL A 31 16.32 -4.78 9.58
C VAL A 31 14.97 -5.22 10.16
N GLU A 32 14.90 -6.41 10.73
CA GLU A 32 13.68 -6.93 11.35
C GLU A 32 13.28 -6.13 12.60
N ARG A 33 14.25 -5.66 13.39
CA ARG A 33 13.98 -4.79 14.55
C ARG A 33 13.47 -3.43 14.11
N GLU A 34 14.14 -2.77 13.17
CA GLU A 34 13.70 -1.47 12.65
C GLU A 34 12.31 -1.57 12.02
N GLY A 35 12.05 -2.63 11.26
CA GLY A 35 10.73 -2.91 10.69
C GLY A 35 9.64 -3.04 11.77
N ARG A 36 9.90 -3.76 12.87
CA ARG A 36 8.98 -3.85 14.01
C ARG A 36 8.74 -2.48 14.66
N THR A 37 9.81 -1.71 14.88
CA THR A 37 9.70 -0.37 15.46
C THR A 37 8.81 0.53 14.61
N LEU A 38 9.05 0.59 13.30
CA LEU A 38 8.24 1.38 12.36
C LEU A 38 6.77 0.96 12.39
N GLN A 39 6.50 -0.34 12.37
CA GLN A 39 5.14 -0.87 12.42
C GLN A 39 4.43 -0.50 13.72
N THR A 40 5.11 -0.60 14.87
CA THR A 40 4.57 -0.18 16.16
C THR A 40 4.24 1.31 16.18
N THR A 41 5.16 2.16 15.72
CA THR A 41 4.96 3.61 15.68
C THR A 41 3.81 4.00 14.75
N MET A 42 3.72 3.41 13.55
CA MET A 42 2.62 3.67 12.62
C MET A 42 1.26 3.27 13.21
N ASN A 43 1.18 2.10 13.85
CA ASN A 43 -0.06 1.63 14.48
C ASN A 43 -0.48 2.51 15.67
N GLN A 44 0.48 3.01 16.43
CA GLN A 44 0.19 3.95 17.52
C GLN A 44 -0.35 5.26 16.95
N TRP A 45 0.33 5.82 15.95
CA TRP A 45 -0.12 7.05 15.29
C TRP A 45 -1.53 6.92 14.71
N ALA A 46 -1.84 5.81 14.02
CA ALA A 46 -3.19 5.54 13.51
C ALA A 46 -4.23 5.49 14.63
N THR A 47 -3.89 4.86 15.76
CA THR A 47 -4.77 4.79 16.93
C THR A 47 -5.01 6.18 17.53
N ASP A 48 -3.96 6.98 17.66
CA ASP A 48 -4.05 8.34 18.21
C ASP A 48 -4.92 9.24 17.31
N VAL A 49 -4.74 9.18 15.99
CA VAL A 49 -5.56 9.92 15.02
C VAL A 49 -7.04 9.51 15.12
N LEU A 50 -7.33 8.21 15.06
CA LEU A 50 -8.70 7.71 15.14
C LEU A 50 -9.39 8.12 16.44
N THR A 51 -8.73 7.91 17.58
CA THR A 51 -9.27 8.28 18.90
C THR A 51 -9.45 9.78 19.05
N SER A 52 -8.52 10.60 18.55
CA SER A 52 -8.67 12.05 18.55
C SER A 52 -9.84 12.55 17.70
N ALA A 53 -10.21 11.79 16.66
CA ALA A 53 -11.35 12.08 15.78
C ALA A 53 -12.67 11.47 16.28
N GLY A 54 -12.69 10.85 17.47
CA GLY A 54 -13.90 10.24 18.03
C GLY A 54 -14.22 8.85 17.50
N PHE A 55 -13.23 8.13 16.97
CA PHE A 55 -13.34 6.74 16.55
C PHE A 55 -12.65 5.80 17.55
N THR A 56 -13.07 4.54 17.59
CA THR A 56 -12.36 3.46 18.28
C THR A 56 -11.03 3.17 17.58
N PRO A 57 -10.07 2.51 18.25
CA PRO A 57 -8.83 2.08 17.59
C PRO A 57 -9.06 1.24 16.32
N GLN A 58 -10.18 0.53 16.22
CA GLN A 58 -10.59 -0.27 15.07
C GLN A 58 -11.27 0.55 13.95
N GLY A 59 -11.40 1.87 14.12
CA GLY A 59 -12.00 2.76 13.13
C GLY A 59 -13.53 2.80 13.16
N GLN A 60 -14.16 2.34 14.23
CA GLN A 60 -15.61 2.46 14.40
C GLN A 60 -15.94 3.81 15.04
N PRO A 61 -16.97 4.55 14.57
CA PRO A 61 -17.38 5.79 15.23
C PRO A 61 -17.82 5.49 16.68
N ASP A 62 -17.42 6.33 17.63
CA ASP A 62 -17.97 6.27 18.99
C ASP A 62 -19.47 6.64 18.93
N ALA A 63 -20.30 6.08 19.82
CA ALA A 63 -21.74 6.34 19.85
C ALA A 63 -22.09 7.82 20.09
N ALA A 64 -21.15 8.59 20.67
CA ALA A 64 -21.25 10.03 20.86
C ALA A 64 -20.64 10.85 19.70
N SER A 65 -19.96 10.22 18.74
CA SER A 65 -19.40 10.90 17.58
C SER A 65 -20.52 11.23 16.60
N VAL A 66 -20.80 12.52 16.44
CA VAL A 66 -21.59 13.00 15.32
C VAL A 66 -20.68 12.89 14.10
N PRO A 67 -21.11 12.24 13.00
CA PRO A 67 -20.33 12.26 11.76
C PRO A 67 -20.17 13.74 11.41
N THR A 68 -18.97 14.28 11.59
CA THR A 68 -18.67 15.59 11.03
C THR A 68 -18.71 15.32 9.54
N GLU A 69 -19.70 15.90 8.84
CA GLU A 69 -19.85 15.77 7.40
C GLU A 69 -18.52 16.10 6.74
N ALA A 70 -17.70 15.08 6.47
CA ALA A 70 -16.48 15.19 5.69
C ALA A 70 -16.88 15.22 4.21
N HIS A 71 -17.89 16.02 3.87
CA HIS A 71 -18.19 16.36 2.49
C HIS A 71 -17.22 17.47 2.10
N THR A 72 -15.95 17.10 1.89
CA THR A 72 -15.15 17.90 0.97
C THR A 72 -15.90 17.84 -0.35
N ALA A 73 -16.45 18.96 -0.80
CA ALA A 73 -17.22 19.01 -2.03
C ALA A 73 -16.39 18.38 -3.14
N ILE A 74 -16.89 17.26 -3.69
CA ILE A 74 -16.21 16.53 -4.77
C ILE A 74 -15.98 17.53 -5.89
N ARG A 75 -14.71 17.75 -6.25
CA ARG A 75 -14.39 18.62 -7.38
C ARG A 75 -14.51 17.80 -8.64
N LEU A 76 -15.41 18.23 -9.50
CA LEU A 76 -15.63 17.60 -10.80
C LEU A 76 -14.85 18.35 -11.87
N LEU A 77 -14.40 17.63 -12.89
CA LEU A 77 -13.88 18.22 -14.11
C LEU A 77 -14.99 19.02 -14.81
N PRO A 78 -14.67 20.19 -15.39
CA PRO A 78 -15.61 20.89 -16.26
C PRO A 78 -16.00 20.03 -17.47
N GLN A 79 -17.28 20.04 -17.85
CA GLN A 79 -17.79 19.31 -19.02
C GLN A 79 -17.00 19.64 -20.29
N THR A 80 -16.62 20.90 -20.48
CA THR A 80 -15.80 21.34 -21.62
C THR A 80 -14.47 20.60 -21.73
N THR A 81 -13.84 20.26 -20.61
CA THR A 81 -12.58 19.51 -20.59
C THR A 81 -12.81 18.06 -21.00
N ILE A 82 -13.93 17.49 -20.56
CA ILE A 82 -14.33 16.12 -20.87
C ILE A 82 -14.63 15.99 -22.37
N ASP A 83 -15.43 16.91 -22.92
CA ASP A 83 -15.80 16.94 -24.35
C ASP A 83 -14.56 17.09 -25.23
N GLN A 84 -13.66 18.02 -24.89
CA GLN A 84 -12.41 18.21 -25.61
C GLN A 84 -11.51 16.96 -25.58
N ALA A 85 -11.46 16.25 -24.45
CA ALA A 85 -10.70 15.02 -24.33
C ALA A 85 -11.31 13.89 -25.19
N ALA A 86 -12.65 13.75 -25.19
CA ALA A 86 -13.36 12.78 -26.01
C ALA A 86 -13.17 13.06 -27.52
N MET A 87 -13.37 14.31 -27.94
CA MET A 87 -13.11 14.76 -29.31
C MET A 87 -11.66 14.45 -29.73
N ARG A 88 -10.68 14.80 -28.89
CA ARG A 88 -9.26 14.54 -29.17
C ARG A 88 -8.96 13.04 -29.27
N TYR A 89 -9.52 12.22 -28.39
CA TYR A 89 -9.35 10.77 -28.47
C TYR A 89 -9.95 10.21 -29.77
N ASN A 90 -11.11 10.71 -30.21
CA ASN A 90 -11.83 10.23 -31.37
C ASN A 90 -11.19 10.57 -32.73
N GLN A 91 -10.30 11.58 -32.79
CA GLN A 91 -9.68 12.07 -34.03
C GLN A 91 -9.06 10.96 -34.89
N ASP A 92 -8.28 10.08 -34.27
CA ASP A 92 -7.51 9.04 -34.97
C ASP A 92 -8.06 7.61 -34.73
N LYS A 93 -9.30 7.49 -34.23
CA LYS A 93 -9.90 6.19 -33.88
C LYS A 93 -10.89 5.75 -34.95
N ALA A 94 -10.80 4.47 -35.30
CA ALA A 94 -11.83 3.80 -36.09
C ALA A 94 -13.16 3.83 -35.33
N GLU A 95 -14.27 3.84 -36.07
CA GLU A 95 -15.62 4.07 -35.53
C GLU A 95 -15.98 3.13 -34.37
N ALA A 96 -15.59 1.86 -34.45
CA ALA A 96 -15.82 0.86 -33.40
C ALA A 96 -15.11 1.15 -32.06
N PHE A 97 -14.12 2.04 -32.04
CA PHE A 97 -13.35 2.41 -30.85
C PHE A 97 -13.57 3.86 -30.41
N ARG A 98 -14.46 4.61 -31.08
CA ARG A 98 -14.78 5.98 -30.69
C ARG A 98 -15.61 5.98 -29.42
N ILE A 99 -15.38 7.00 -28.60
CA ILE A 99 -16.21 7.33 -27.46
C ILE A 99 -17.48 7.97 -28.00
N ASP A 100 -18.64 7.44 -27.63
CA ASP A 100 -19.92 8.10 -27.86
C ASP A 100 -20.03 9.29 -26.91
N GLU A 101 -19.92 10.50 -27.46
CA GLU A 101 -19.97 11.76 -26.73
C GLU A 101 -21.28 11.94 -25.96
N ALA A 102 -22.39 11.35 -26.44
CA ALA A 102 -23.67 11.38 -25.74
C ALA A 102 -23.74 10.40 -24.55
N ALA A 103 -22.83 9.42 -24.49
CA ALA A 103 -22.74 8.41 -23.42
C ALA A 103 -21.62 8.68 -22.41
N VAL A 104 -20.84 9.75 -22.59
CA VAL A 104 -19.78 10.13 -21.65
C VAL A 104 -20.39 10.50 -20.30
N ALA A 105 -19.84 9.95 -19.21
CA ALA A 105 -20.37 10.19 -17.87
C ALA A 105 -20.35 11.69 -17.54
N ALA A 106 -21.46 12.20 -17.01
CA ALA A 106 -21.61 13.64 -16.73
C ALA A 106 -20.70 14.16 -15.60
N CYS A 107 -20.13 13.26 -14.79
CA CYS A 107 -19.37 13.61 -13.59
C CYS A 107 -18.08 12.79 -13.52
N TYR A 108 -16.96 13.39 -13.94
CA TYR A 108 -15.62 12.89 -13.64
C TYR A 108 -15.02 13.73 -12.53
N GLU A 109 -14.38 13.09 -11.55
CA GLU A 109 -13.65 13.81 -10.51
C GLU A 109 -12.38 14.46 -11.08
N ASP A 110 -12.01 15.62 -10.52
CA ASP A 110 -10.77 16.31 -10.86
C ASP A 110 -9.57 15.56 -10.23
N PRO A 111 -8.68 14.97 -11.03
CA PRO A 111 -7.53 14.22 -10.51
C PRO A 111 -6.58 15.09 -9.71
N ALA A 112 -6.61 16.43 -9.85
CA ALA A 112 -5.84 17.36 -9.01
C ALA A 112 -6.38 17.48 -7.57
N HIS A 113 -7.55 16.90 -7.29
CA HIS A 113 -8.24 16.97 -6.00
C HIS A 113 -8.74 15.60 -5.51
N THR A 114 -8.51 14.54 -6.27
CA THR A 114 -8.91 13.17 -5.93
C THR A 114 -7.72 12.34 -5.44
N VAL A 115 -8.02 11.43 -4.51
CA VAL A 115 -7.09 10.38 -4.08
C VAL A 115 -7.61 9.05 -4.60
N ASN A 116 -6.81 8.38 -5.43
CA ASN A 116 -7.11 7.06 -5.94
C ASN A 116 -6.56 6.01 -4.98
N VAL A 117 -7.42 5.09 -4.54
CA VAL A 117 -7.02 3.98 -3.67
C VAL A 117 -7.39 2.67 -4.35
N SER A 118 -6.40 1.82 -4.62
CA SER A 118 -6.62 0.44 -5.05
C SER A 118 -6.14 -0.52 -3.96
N ILE A 119 -6.97 -1.50 -3.59
CA ILE A 119 -6.72 -2.42 -2.47
C ILE A 119 -6.83 -3.85 -2.98
N ASP A 120 -5.76 -4.61 -2.83
CA ASP A 120 -5.67 -6.00 -3.29
C ASP A 120 -5.12 -6.90 -2.19
N ASP A 121 -5.73 -8.08 -2.03
CA ASP A 121 -5.20 -9.14 -1.17
C ASP A 121 -4.22 -10.03 -1.94
N VAL A 122 -2.99 -10.11 -1.44
CA VAL A 122 -1.91 -10.90 -2.00
C VAL A 122 -1.61 -12.07 -1.08
N GLY A 123 -1.93 -13.27 -1.55
CA GLY A 123 -1.56 -14.52 -0.88
C GLY A 123 -0.11 -14.90 -1.18
N VAL A 124 0.79 -14.79 -0.20
CA VAL A 124 2.18 -15.24 -0.31
C VAL A 124 2.42 -16.50 0.50
N LYS A 125 3.36 -17.35 0.07
CA LYS A 125 3.75 -18.51 0.87
C LYS A 125 4.37 -18.03 2.17
N LYS A 126 3.90 -18.58 3.29
CA LYS A 126 4.45 -18.28 4.61
C LYS A 126 5.92 -18.71 4.65
N GLN A 127 6.80 -17.78 4.96
CA GLN A 127 8.20 -18.10 5.18
C GLN A 127 8.34 -18.87 6.49
N LYS A 128 9.13 -19.95 6.49
CA LYS A 128 9.41 -20.72 7.71
C LYS A 128 10.21 -19.84 8.68
N ALA A 129 9.78 -19.79 9.95
CA ALA A 129 10.44 -19.03 11.00
C ALA A 129 11.87 -19.49 11.30
N ALA A 130 12.19 -20.76 11.02
CA ALA A 130 13.53 -21.32 11.14
C ALA A 130 13.90 -22.10 9.86
N GLY A 131 15.20 -22.10 9.54
CA GLY A 131 15.76 -22.72 8.33
C GLY A 131 15.30 -24.17 8.13
N ARG A 132 15.36 -24.63 6.86
CA ARG A 132 15.12 -26.05 6.50
C ARG A 132 16.02 -26.92 7.38
N ARG A 133 15.47 -27.51 8.45
CA ARG A 133 16.10 -28.66 9.09
C ARG A 133 16.05 -29.79 8.06
N PRO A 134 17.19 -30.41 7.69
CA PRO A 134 17.23 -31.40 6.62
C PRO A 134 16.39 -32.66 6.90
N ALA A 135 16.01 -32.89 8.16
CA ALA A 135 15.33 -34.10 8.61
C ALA A 135 13.82 -33.96 8.87
N THR A 136 13.18 -32.83 8.57
CA THR A 136 11.73 -32.69 8.83
C THR A 136 10.93 -33.18 7.62
N PRO A 137 10.00 -34.16 7.79
CA PRO A 137 9.15 -34.59 6.70
C PRO A 137 8.35 -33.40 6.15
N PRO A 138 8.12 -33.34 4.82
CA PRO A 138 7.35 -32.26 4.23
C PRO A 138 5.93 -32.27 4.82
N LYS A 139 5.53 -31.17 5.48
CA LYS A 139 4.14 -30.97 5.92
C LYS A 139 3.21 -31.09 4.72
N ALA A 140 2.08 -31.78 4.92
CA ALA A 140 1.00 -31.91 3.94
C ALA A 140 0.26 -30.57 3.81
N GLY A 141 0.79 -29.65 3.01
CA GLY A 141 0.17 -28.36 2.74
C GLY A 141 1.15 -27.19 2.79
N ARG A 142 0.94 -26.22 1.91
CA ARG A 142 1.64 -24.94 1.92
C ARG A 142 0.86 -24.00 2.83
N GLU A 143 1.49 -23.49 3.88
CA GLU A 143 0.94 -22.39 4.67
C GLU A 143 1.08 -21.09 3.85
N TYR A 144 -0.01 -20.33 3.73
CA TYR A 144 -0.03 -19.01 3.07
C TYR A 144 -0.25 -17.92 4.13
N VAL A 145 0.22 -16.72 3.83
CA VAL A 145 -0.08 -15.47 4.54
C VAL A 145 -0.78 -14.57 3.54
N HIS A 146 -1.87 -13.96 3.98
CA HIS A 146 -2.59 -12.96 3.20
C HIS A 146 -2.13 -11.60 3.68
N ASN A 147 -1.47 -10.87 2.79
CA ASN A 147 -1.15 -9.47 2.98
C ASN A 147 -2.08 -8.65 2.12
N THR A 148 -2.50 -7.49 2.61
CA THR A 148 -3.23 -6.52 1.80
C THR A 148 -2.25 -5.45 1.34
N ILE A 149 -2.27 -5.18 0.04
CA ILE A 149 -1.52 -4.10 -0.59
C ILE A 149 -2.50 -3.00 -0.96
N ALA A 150 -2.27 -1.78 -0.49
CA ALA A 150 -2.99 -0.61 -0.98
C ALA A 150 -2.05 0.31 -1.74
N HIS A 151 -2.44 0.70 -2.96
CA HIS A 151 -1.79 1.80 -3.67
C HIS A 151 -2.63 3.04 -3.47
N VAL A 152 -2.00 4.10 -2.96
CA VAL A 152 -2.62 5.39 -2.73
C VAL A 152 -1.94 6.41 -3.63
N GLU A 153 -2.67 6.93 -4.59
CA GLU A 153 -2.18 7.96 -5.52
C GLU A 153 -2.94 9.26 -5.32
N SER A 154 -2.19 10.33 -5.11
CA SER A 154 -2.69 11.69 -5.01
C SER A 154 -1.81 12.63 -5.82
N PRO A 155 -2.25 13.87 -6.08
CA PRO A 155 -1.41 14.92 -6.66
C PRO A 155 -0.11 15.17 -5.88
N ARG A 156 -0.09 14.84 -4.59
CA ARG A 156 1.08 15.04 -3.69
C ARG A 156 2.07 13.89 -3.75
N GLY A 157 1.71 12.75 -4.34
CA GLY A 157 2.58 11.59 -4.43
C GLY A 157 1.83 10.26 -4.43
N ARG A 158 2.63 9.20 -4.53
CA ARG A 158 2.19 7.80 -4.58
C ARG A 158 2.78 7.03 -3.43
N PHE A 159 1.95 6.26 -2.74
CA PHE A 159 2.33 5.45 -1.60
C PHE A 159 1.86 4.01 -1.79
N LEU A 160 2.63 3.06 -1.27
CA LEU A 160 2.27 1.66 -1.23
C LEU A 160 2.28 1.20 0.23
N LEU A 161 1.10 0.79 0.70
CA LEU A 161 0.92 0.25 2.03
C LEU A 161 0.85 -1.28 1.94
N ASN A 162 1.50 -1.96 2.88
CA ASN A 162 1.47 -3.41 2.99
C ASN A 162 1.17 -3.78 4.44
N GLY A 163 0.04 -4.45 4.66
CA GLY A 163 -0.42 -4.86 5.98
C GLY A 163 -0.82 -6.33 6.02
N LEU A 164 -0.88 -6.88 7.23
CA LEU A 164 -1.40 -8.22 7.48
C LEU A 164 -2.93 -8.16 7.51
N GLY A 165 -3.54 -8.12 6.32
CA GLY A 165 -4.98 -8.04 6.12
C GLY A 165 -5.51 -6.61 5.98
N THR A 166 -6.76 -6.52 5.52
CA THR A 166 -7.36 -5.27 5.04
C THR A 166 -7.58 -4.25 6.15
N GLU A 167 -8.00 -4.70 7.34
CA GLU A 167 -8.22 -3.83 8.50
C GLU A 167 -6.95 -3.06 8.88
N ALA A 168 -5.80 -3.74 8.91
CA ALA A 168 -4.53 -3.11 9.25
C ALA A 168 -4.13 -2.03 8.24
N VAL A 169 -4.47 -2.19 6.97
CA VAL A 169 -4.19 -1.23 5.90
C VAL A 169 -5.17 -0.06 5.92
N LEU A 170 -6.47 -0.33 6.06
CA LEU A 170 -7.50 0.71 6.05
C LEU A 170 -7.37 1.69 7.23
N ARG A 171 -6.86 1.24 8.38
CA ARG A 171 -6.57 2.12 9.53
C ARG A 171 -5.48 3.16 9.26
N LEU A 172 -4.68 2.98 8.20
CA LEU A 172 -3.59 3.87 7.82
C LEU A 172 -3.95 4.82 6.68
N LEU A 173 -5.18 4.74 6.16
CA LEU A 173 -5.73 5.65 5.15
C LEU A 173 -6.48 6.79 5.82
#